data_AF-A0A8T0E628-F1
#
_entry.id   AF-A0A8T0E628-F1
#
_cell.length_a   1.000
_cell.length_b   1.000
_cell.length_c   1.000
_cell.angle_alpha   90.00
_cell.angle_beta   90.00
_cell.angle_gamma   90.00
#
_symmetry.space_group_name_H-M   'P 1'
#
loop_
_entity.id
_entity.type
_entity.pdbx_description
1 polymer ?
#
loop_
_entity_poly.entity_id
_entity_poly.type
_entity_poly.pdbx_seq_one_letter_code
_entity_poly.pdbx_strand_id
1 'polypeptide(L)'
;MAAEKGGIQAVFELICKTTGISDGKIPMENILNWLKQAGIISKDTGISEHDINKIHAKLSKDKKYMTVEELQKCIVNLAKEKKMDPKELMDKLASAGPPLMAKVEEIAEKFGAKFTK
;
A
#
# COMPACT_ATOMS: atom_id res chain seq x y z
N MET A 1 -16.97 -13.33 -15.15
CA MET A 1 -16.88 -13.96 -13.82
C MET A 1 -15.91 -13.15 -12.97
N ALA A 2 -16.41 -12.57 -11.88
CA ALA A 2 -15.70 -11.93 -10.77
C ALA A 2 -14.39 -11.15 -11.09
N ALA A 3 -14.54 -9.93 -11.60
CA ALA A 3 -13.63 -8.88 -11.16
C ALA A 3 -13.94 -8.56 -9.67
N GLU A 4 -13.07 -7.84 -8.99
CA GLU A 4 -13.40 -7.01 -7.79
C GLU A 4 -13.10 -7.50 -6.36
N LYS A 5 -12.28 -8.53 -6.11
CA LYS A 5 -11.75 -8.77 -4.72
C LYS A 5 -10.24 -8.85 -4.55
N GLY A 6 -9.48 -8.37 -5.54
CA GLY A 6 -8.02 -8.47 -5.57
C GLY A 6 -7.26 -7.15 -5.58
N GLY A 7 -7.80 -6.03 -5.11
CA GLY A 7 -7.12 -4.73 -5.17
C GLY A 7 -5.87 -4.69 -4.28
N ILE A 8 -6.03 -4.28 -3.02
CA ILE A 8 -4.90 -4.15 -2.07
C ILE A 8 -4.34 -5.51 -1.62
N GLN A 9 -5.21 -6.51 -1.47
CA GLN A 9 -4.79 -7.82 -0.96
C GLN A 9 -3.91 -8.56 -1.96
N ALA A 10 -4.27 -8.58 -3.24
CA ALA A 10 -3.44 -9.27 -4.23
C ALA A 10 -2.09 -8.57 -4.41
N VAL A 11 -2.06 -7.22 -4.36
CA VAL A 11 -0.80 -6.49 -4.36
C VAL A 11 0.01 -6.80 -3.10
N PHE A 12 -0.62 -6.85 -1.93
CA PHE A 12 0.07 -7.23 -0.68
C PHE A 12 0.67 -8.63 -0.76
N GLU A 13 -0.08 -9.62 -1.26
CA GLU A 13 0.41 -10.98 -1.48
C GLU A 13 1.54 -11.02 -2.50
N LEU A 14 1.45 -10.21 -3.56
CA LEU A 14 2.51 -10.07 -4.55
C LEU A 14 3.79 -9.51 -3.91
N ILE A 15 3.69 -8.46 -3.09
CA ILE A 15 4.84 -7.90 -2.37
C ILE A 15 5.46 -8.97 -1.48
N CYS A 16 4.64 -9.70 -0.70
CA CYS A 16 5.11 -10.79 0.13
C CYS A 16 5.88 -11.83 -0.68
N LYS A 17 5.33 -12.28 -1.81
CA LYS A 17 6.02 -13.21 -2.73
C LYS A 17 7.32 -12.64 -3.28
N THR A 18 7.34 -11.40 -3.76
CA THR A 18 8.53 -10.83 -4.41
C THR A 18 9.64 -10.50 -3.41
N THR A 19 9.28 -10.19 -2.16
CA THR A 19 10.24 -9.95 -1.06
C THR A 19 10.62 -11.21 -0.29
N GLY A 20 10.03 -12.37 -0.62
CA GLY A 20 10.26 -13.63 0.09
C GLY A 20 9.67 -13.67 1.51
N ILE A 21 8.68 -12.82 1.79
CA ILE A 21 7.97 -12.78 3.08
C ILE A 21 6.84 -13.82 3.04
N SER A 22 7.00 -14.90 3.79
CA SER A 22 5.97 -15.95 3.91
C SER A 22 5.02 -15.74 5.09
N ASP A 23 5.36 -14.84 6.03
CA ASP A 23 4.58 -14.60 7.26
C ASP A 23 3.36 -13.69 7.04
N GLY A 24 3.19 -13.14 5.82
CA GLY A 24 2.11 -12.19 5.52
C GLY A 24 2.24 -10.84 6.25
N LYS A 25 3.48 -10.48 6.63
CA LYS A 25 3.83 -9.27 7.39
C LYS A 25 4.88 -8.47 6.64
N ILE A 26 4.45 -7.40 5.98
CA ILE A 26 5.36 -6.55 5.21
C ILE A 26 6.03 -5.54 6.16
N PRO A 27 7.36 -5.37 6.11
CA PRO A 27 8.05 -4.37 6.92
C PRO A 27 7.52 -2.96 6.61
N MET A 28 7.44 -2.14 7.65
CA MET A 28 6.86 -0.81 7.55
C MET A 28 7.54 0.07 6.50
N GLU A 29 8.85 -0.08 6.34
CA GLU A 29 9.63 0.62 5.30
C GLU A 29 9.09 0.34 3.89
N ASN A 30 8.78 -0.92 3.58
CA ASN A 30 8.22 -1.30 2.27
C ASN A 30 6.82 -0.73 2.08
N ILE A 31 6.00 -0.70 3.13
CA ILE A 31 4.69 -0.06 3.09
C ILE A 31 4.85 1.44 2.83
N LEU A 32 5.72 2.14 3.56
CA LEU A 32 5.91 3.57 3.39
C LEU A 32 6.34 3.89 1.95
N ASN A 33 7.24 3.08 1.38
CA ASN A 33 7.60 3.19 -0.04
C ASN A 33 6.41 2.93 -0.98
N TRP A 34 5.59 1.92 -0.68
CA TRP A 34 4.38 1.63 -1.46
C TRP A 34 3.37 2.79 -1.43
N LEU A 35 3.12 3.36 -0.24
CA LEU A 35 2.24 4.51 -0.04
C LEU A 35 2.78 5.78 -0.72
N LYS A 36 4.10 5.99 -0.72
CA LYS A 36 4.76 7.06 -1.49
C LYS A 36 4.59 6.87 -2.99
N GLN A 37 4.82 5.66 -3.50
CA GLN A 37 4.64 5.32 -4.92
C GLN A 37 3.21 5.53 -5.38
N ALA A 38 2.23 5.19 -4.53
CA ALA A 38 0.81 5.43 -4.78
C ALA A 38 0.40 6.90 -4.71
N GLY A 39 1.32 7.79 -4.35
CA GLY A 39 1.03 9.20 -4.12
C GLY A 39 0.11 9.44 -2.91
N ILE A 40 -0.07 8.44 -2.05
CA ILE A 40 -0.83 8.59 -0.80
C ILE A 40 -0.03 9.42 0.18
N ILE A 41 1.27 9.14 0.33
CA ILE A 41 2.18 10.01 1.08
C ILE A 41 2.68 11.09 0.14
N SER A 42 1.97 12.22 0.15
CA SER A 42 2.26 13.37 -0.69
C SER A 42 1.97 14.65 0.07
N LYS A 43 2.61 15.76 -0.33
CA LYS A 43 2.22 17.09 0.16
C LYS A 43 0.78 17.44 -0.21
N ASP A 44 0.31 16.96 -1.37
CA ASP A 44 -1.04 17.18 -1.89
C ASP A 44 -2.14 16.53 -1.03
N THR A 45 -1.94 15.27 -0.64
CA THR A 45 -2.85 14.56 0.27
C THR A 45 -2.71 15.02 1.73
N GLY A 46 -1.63 15.73 2.04
CA GLY A 46 -1.26 16.13 3.39
C GLY A 46 -0.86 14.95 4.30
N ILE A 47 -0.77 13.73 3.78
CA ILE A 47 -0.37 12.54 4.55
C ILE A 47 1.15 12.45 4.57
N SER A 48 1.72 12.40 5.77
CA SER A 48 3.15 12.20 5.97
C SER A 48 3.45 10.80 6.50
N GLU A 49 4.69 10.32 6.32
CA GLU A 49 5.17 9.04 6.90
C GLU A 49 4.93 8.97 8.41
N HIS A 50 5.03 10.12 9.08
CA HIS A 50 4.74 10.25 10.51
C HIS A 50 3.26 9.97 10.84
N ASP A 51 2.30 10.40 10.00
CA ASP A 51 0.88 10.09 10.19
C ASP A 51 0.63 8.59 10.06
N ILE A 52 1.22 7.95 9.04
CA ILE A 52 1.17 6.50 8.86
C ILE A 52 1.72 5.79 10.10
N ASN A 53 2.89 6.24 10.58
CA ASN A 53 3.54 5.60 11.72
C ASN A 53 2.75 5.76 13.01
N LYS A 54 2.17 6.93 13.22
CA LYS A 54 1.29 7.19 14.36
C LYS A 54 0.03 6.33 14.32
N ILE A 55 -0.61 6.16 13.16
CA ILE A 55 -1.81 5.33 13.02
C ILE A 55 -1.45 3.85 13.15
N HIS A 56 -0.40 3.39 12.48
CA HIS A 56 0.08 2.01 12.59
C HIS A 56 0.47 1.66 14.03
N ALA A 57 1.16 2.55 14.75
CA ALA A 57 1.51 2.32 16.16
C ALA A 57 0.29 2.25 17.11
N LYS A 58 -0.89 2.73 16.67
CA LYS A 58 -2.15 2.56 17.39
C LYS A 58 -2.89 1.28 17.01
N LEU A 59 -2.72 0.81 15.78
CA LEU A 59 -3.39 -0.38 15.25
C LEU A 59 -2.62 -1.66 15.63
N SER A 60 -1.30 -1.61 15.53
CA SER A 60 -0.42 -2.77 15.67
C SER A 60 0.43 -2.71 16.92
N LYS A 61 0.61 -3.88 17.54
CA LYS A 61 1.65 -4.08 18.56
C LYS A 61 3.04 -4.18 17.91
N ASP A 62 3.11 -4.69 16.69
CA ASP A 62 4.35 -4.90 15.95
C ASP A 62 4.66 -3.70 15.04
N LYS A 63 5.30 -2.67 15.61
CA LYS A 63 5.63 -1.43 14.88
C LYS A 63 6.61 -1.60 13.71
N LYS A 64 7.15 -2.80 13.52
CA LYS A 64 8.12 -3.12 12.47
C LYS A 64 7.45 -3.69 11.22
N TYR A 65 6.29 -4.33 11.37
CA TYR A 65 5.64 -5.03 10.27
C TYR A 65 4.15 -4.77 10.27
N MET A 66 3.55 -4.75 9.09
CA MET A 66 2.12 -4.54 8.93
C MET A 66 1.51 -5.66 8.10
N THR A 67 0.39 -6.19 8.57
CA THR A 67 -0.43 -7.16 7.83
C THR A 67 -1.39 -6.45 6.89
N VAL A 68 -1.97 -7.20 5.95
CA VAL A 68 -2.97 -6.65 5.02
C VAL A 68 -4.20 -6.07 5.73
N GLU A 69 -4.65 -6.67 6.82
CA GLU A 69 -5.77 -6.17 7.61
C GLU A 69 -5.44 -4.84 8.27
N GLU A 70 -4.23 -4.71 8.81
CA GLU A 70 -3.76 -3.48 9.43
C GLU A 70 -3.51 -2.39 8.41
N LEU A 71 -2.97 -2.73 7.23
CA LEU A 71 -2.83 -1.81 6.12
C LEU A 71 -4.20 -1.23 5.73
N GLN A 72 -5.21 -2.08 5.54
CA GLN A 72 -6.56 -1.64 5.21
C GLN A 72 -7.13 -0.71 6.28
N LYS A 73 -7.00 -1.07 7.57
CA LYS A 73 -7.41 -0.21 8.69
C LYS A 73 -6.62 1.10 8.72
N CYS A 74 -5.34 1.07 8.40
CA CYS A 74 -4.46 2.23 8.34
C CYS A 74 -4.94 3.21 7.26
N ILE A 75 -5.16 2.72 6.04
CA ILE A 75 -5.72 3.52 4.94
C ILE A 75 -7.08 4.11 5.30
N VAL A 76 -7.97 3.32 5.89
CA VAL A 76 -9.30 3.80 6.30
C VAL A 76 -9.21 4.90 7.36
N ASN A 77 -8.28 4.78 8.33
CA ASN A 77 -8.07 5.81 9.34
C ASN A 77 -7.44 7.07 8.74
N LEU A 78 -6.44 6.92 7.86
CA LEU A 78 -5.82 8.04 7.16
C LEU A 78 -6.82 8.81 6.32
N ALA A 79 -7.66 8.10 5.57
CA ALA A 79 -8.74 8.68 4.80
C ALA A 79 -9.66 9.52 5.69
N LYS A 80 -10.09 8.95 6.83
CA LYS A 80 -10.92 9.67 7.81
C LYS A 80 -10.23 10.91 8.40
N GLU A 81 -8.96 10.81 8.80
CA GLU A 81 -8.20 11.93 9.38
C GLU A 81 -8.01 13.07 8.36
N LYS A 82 -7.79 12.74 7.09
CA LYS A 82 -7.56 13.72 6.01
C LYS A 82 -8.83 14.07 5.23
N LYS A 83 -10.00 13.59 5.66
CA LYS A 83 -11.30 13.74 4.96
C LYS A 83 -11.24 13.31 3.48
N MET A 84 -10.45 12.28 3.19
CA MET A 84 -10.39 11.63 1.89
C MET A 84 -11.29 10.40 1.87
N ASP A 85 -11.60 9.91 0.68
CA ASP A 85 -12.37 8.69 0.55
C ASP A 85 -11.46 7.45 0.73
N PRO A 86 -11.78 6.53 1.66
CA PRO A 86 -10.96 5.36 1.91
C PRO A 86 -10.93 4.40 0.72
N LYS A 87 -12.01 4.30 -0.07
CA LYS A 87 -11.99 3.47 -1.28
C LYS A 87 -11.07 4.07 -2.32
N GLU A 88 -11.11 5.37 -2.53
CA GLU A 88 -10.20 6.05 -3.47
C GLU A 88 -8.73 5.82 -3.09
N LEU A 89 -8.38 5.92 -1.80
CA LEU A 89 -7.02 5.64 -1.34
C LEU A 89 -6.64 4.16 -1.50
N MET A 90 -7.55 3.24 -1.20
CA MET A 90 -7.31 1.80 -1.38
C MET A 90 -7.13 1.43 -2.86
N ASP A 91 -7.94 2.04 -3.73
CA ASP A 91 -7.86 1.86 -5.18
C ASP A 91 -6.57 2.44 -5.74
N LYS A 92 -6.18 3.66 -5.33
CA LYS A 92 -4.87 4.26 -5.66
C LYS A 92 -3.71 3.36 -5.23
N LEU A 93 -3.75 2.82 -4.02
CA LEU A 93 -2.69 1.93 -3.52
C LEU A 93 -2.62 0.63 -4.31
N ALA A 94 -3.78 0.04 -4.62
CA ALA A 94 -3.87 -1.16 -5.45
C ALA A 94 -3.38 -0.90 -6.88
N SER A 95 -3.77 0.24 -7.46
CA SER A 95 -3.41 0.70 -8.80
C SER A 95 -1.92 1.00 -8.93
N ALA A 96 -1.30 1.51 -7.86
CA ALA A 96 0.14 1.75 -7.79
C ALA A 96 0.97 0.47 -7.88
N GLY A 97 0.38 -0.70 -7.56
CA GLY A 97 1.08 -1.98 -7.57
C GLY A 97 2.17 -2.08 -6.49
N PRO A 98 2.91 -3.20 -6.43
CA PRO A 98 3.96 -3.40 -5.44
C PRO A 98 5.08 -2.35 -5.59
N PRO A 99 5.75 -1.93 -4.51
CA PRO A 99 6.86 -0.98 -4.59
C PRO A 99 7.98 -1.57 -5.45
N LEU A 100 8.51 -0.74 -6.37
CA LEU A 100 9.53 -1.07 -7.39
C LEU A 100 10.87 -1.64 -6.88
N MET A 101 11.04 -1.83 -5.57
CA MET A 101 12.28 -2.37 -4.98
C MET A 101 12.54 -3.84 -5.34
N ALA A 102 11.55 -4.56 -5.87
CA ALA A 102 11.67 -5.97 -6.17
C ALA A 102 11.54 -6.21 -7.68
N LYS A 103 12.66 -6.04 -8.41
CA LYS A 103 12.86 -6.34 -9.84
C LYS A 103 11.85 -5.68 -10.80
N VAL A 104 12.25 -4.49 -11.25
CA VAL A 104 11.57 -3.56 -12.16
C VAL A 104 11.16 -4.15 -13.53
N GLU A 105 11.60 -5.35 -13.92
CA GLU A 105 11.40 -5.81 -15.31
C GLU A 105 10.08 -6.56 -15.59
N GLU A 106 9.46 -7.27 -14.62
CA GLU A 106 8.34 -8.18 -14.93
C GLU A 106 6.95 -7.64 -14.54
N ILE A 107 6.88 -6.64 -13.65
CA ILE A 107 5.61 -6.19 -13.03
C ILE A 107 4.93 -5.08 -13.86
N ALA A 108 5.71 -4.27 -14.56
CA ALA A 108 5.20 -3.19 -15.42
C ALA A 108 4.38 -3.72 -16.61
N GLU A 109 4.72 -4.90 -17.15
CA GLU A 109 3.97 -5.53 -18.23
C GLU A 109 2.63 -6.12 -17.77
N LYS A 110 2.52 -6.58 -16.51
CA LYS A 110 1.28 -7.15 -15.96
C LYS A 110 0.27 -6.12 -15.48
N PHE A 111 0.72 -4.95 -15.03
CA PHE A 111 -0.17 -3.93 -14.45
C PHE A 111 -0.72 -2.91 -15.45
N GLY A 112 -0.39 -3.01 -16.75
CA GLY A 112 -1.06 -2.23 -17.81
C GLY A 112 -1.02 -0.71 -17.64
N ALA A 113 -0.14 -0.19 -16.78
CA ALA A 113 0.00 1.24 -16.55
C ALA A 113 0.88 1.83 -17.66
N LYS A 114 0.23 2.17 -18.78
CA LYS A 114 0.81 2.96 -19.85
C LYS A 114 1.12 4.35 -19.28
N PHE A 115 2.34 4.56 -18.78
CA PHE A 115 2.86 5.90 -18.53
C PHE A 115 2.97 6.61 -19.90
N THR A 116 1.91 7.32 -20.28
CA THR A 116 1.93 8.23 -21.42
C THR A 116 2.83 9.40 -21.07
N LYS A 117 3.95 9.47 -21.79
CA LYS A 117 4.85 10.63 -21.85
C LYS A 117 4.14 11.84 -22.45
#